data_AF-A0A965SQP0-F1
#
_entry.id   AF-A0A965SQP0-F1
#
_cell.length_a   1.000
_cell.length_b   1.000
_cell.length_c   1.000
_cell.angle_alpha   90.00
_cell.angle_beta   90.00
_cell.angle_gamma   90.00
#
_symmetry.space_group_name_H-M   'P 1'
#
loop_
_entity.id
_entity.type
_entity.pdbx_description
1 polymer ?
#
loop_
_entity_poly.entity_id
_entity_poly.type
_entity_poly.pdbx_seq_one_letter_code
_entity_poly.pdbx_strand_id
1 'polypeptide(L)'
;MPKTQKLREAKQIGNAIRKARIAKGEALTKISGVFKISIMELNAIEDGNLYFFQNDYAVFMKKALEISEFLGLDLKNPMQTALGSKSQTNDATKQIPQFLKMNTPPDIL
;
A
#
# COMPACT_ATOMS: atom_id res chain seq x y z
N MET A 1 5.07 15.63 12.47
CA MET A 1 4.15 14.50 12.26
C MET A 1 4.57 13.31 13.12
N PRO A 2 3.64 12.65 13.85
CA PRO A 2 3.90 11.45 14.65
C PRO A 2 4.47 10.29 13.83
N LYS A 3 5.32 9.46 14.45
CA LYS A 3 6.02 8.32 13.78
C LYS A 3 5.03 7.32 13.15
N THR A 4 3.94 7.00 13.84
CA THR A 4 2.89 6.10 13.36
C THR A 4 2.15 6.65 12.14
N GLN A 5 1.92 7.97 12.10
CA GLN A 5 1.28 8.62 10.96
C GLN A 5 2.16 8.57 9.72
N LYS A 6 3.47 8.85 9.84
CA LYS A 6 4.44 8.75 8.73
C LYS A 6 4.49 7.34 8.13
N LEU A 7 4.47 6.31 8.98
CA LEU A 7 4.46 4.91 8.52
C LEU A 7 3.18 4.59 7.75
N ARG A 8 2.01 5.02 8.26
CA ARG A 8 0.73 4.82 7.58
C ARG A 8 0.69 5.51 6.22
N GLU A 9 1.16 6.75 6.15
CA GLU A 9 1.19 7.52 4.92
C GLU A 9 2.16 6.92 3.89
N ALA A 10 3.36 6.51 4.31
CA ALA A 10 4.30 5.82 3.43
C ALA A 10 3.70 4.54 2.82
N LYS A 11 2.95 3.76 3.61
CA LYS A 11 2.22 2.58 3.11
C LYS A 11 1.16 2.91 2.07
N GLN A 12 0.40 3.99 2.29
CA GLN A 12 -0.62 4.43 1.34
C GLN A 12 0.01 4.87 0.01
N ILE A 13 1.08 5.66 0.08
CA ILE A 13 1.81 6.18 -1.08
C ILE A 13 2.44 5.04 -1.87
N GLY A 14 3.17 4.14 -1.20
CA GLY A 14 3.79 2.99 -1.86
C GLY A 14 2.77 2.13 -2.61
N ASN A 15 1.62 1.85 -1.98
CA ASN A 15 0.55 1.07 -2.61
C ASN A 15 -0.05 1.80 -3.83
N ALA A 16 -0.24 3.12 -3.77
CA ALA A 16 -0.71 3.90 -4.90
C ALA A 16 0.27 3.83 -6.09
N ILE A 17 1.57 3.98 -5.82
CA ILE A 17 2.64 3.85 -6.83
C ILE A 17 2.63 2.46 -7.46
N ARG A 18 2.58 1.39 -6.63
CA ARG A 18 2.52 0.01 -7.12
C ARG A 18 1.32 -0.22 -8.04
N LYS A 19 0.13 0.23 -7.63
CA LYS A 19 -1.09 0.11 -8.45
C LYS A 19 -0.96 0.84 -9.77
N ALA A 20 -0.46 2.08 -9.76
CA ALA A 20 -0.26 2.87 -10.97
C ALA A 20 0.74 2.22 -11.93
N ARG A 21 1.85 1.70 -11.40
CA ARG A 21 2.83 0.95 -12.19
C ARG A 21 2.20 -0.25 -12.86
N ILE A 22 1.47 -1.08 -12.11
CA ILE A 22 0.81 -2.28 -12.65
C ILE A 22 -0.23 -1.90 -13.70
N ALA A 23 -1.06 -0.88 -13.44
CA ALA A 23 -2.07 -0.42 -14.38
C ALA A 23 -1.48 0.08 -15.71
N LYS A 24 -0.29 0.70 -15.67
CA LYS A 24 0.45 1.11 -16.87
C LYS A 24 1.27 -0.01 -17.52
N GLY A 25 1.32 -1.20 -16.93
CA GLY A 25 2.14 -2.31 -17.42
C GLY A 25 3.65 -2.05 -17.32
N GLU A 26 4.07 -1.15 -16.42
CA GLU A 26 5.47 -0.76 -16.32
C GLU A 26 6.29 -1.78 -15.52
N ALA A 27 7.36 -2.28 -16.13
CA ALA A 27 8.26 -3.23 -15.48
C ALA A 27 9.14 -2.52 -14.42
N LEU A 28 9.42 -3.21 -13.31
CA LEU A 28 10.32 -2.70 -12.26
C LEU A 28 11.72 -2.36 -12.83
N THR A 29 12.22 -3.17 -13.76
CA THR A 29 13.50 -2.96 -14.44
C THR A 29 13.55 -1.65 -15.23
N LYS A 30 12.44 -1.27 -15.87
CA LYS A 30 12.35 -0.02 -16.63
C LYS A 30 12.46 1.18 -15.69
N ILE A 31 11.66 1.20 -14.63
CA ILE A 31 11.65 2.30 -13.65
C ILE A 31 13.01 2.37 -12.93
N SER A 32 13.55 1.23 -12.51
CA SER A 32 14.90 1.12 -11.94
C SER A 32 15.96 1.74 -12.88
N GLY A 33 15.88 1.45 -14.19
CA GLY A 33 16.79 1.99 -15.20
C GLY A 33 16.65 3.49 -15.43
N VAL A 34 15.43 4.03 -15.38
CA VAL A 34 15.12 5.47 -15.54
C VAL A 34 15.65 6.26 -14.36
N PHE A 35 15.33 5.85 -13.13
CA PHE A 35 15.67 6.59 -11.91
C PHE A 35 17.05 6.24 -11.35
N LYS A 36 17.77 5.28 -11.97
CA LYS A 36 19.07 4.79 -11.51
C LYS A 36 19.04 4.30 -10.05
N ILE A 37 17.92 3.71 -9.65
CA ILE A 37 17.73 3.09 -8.34
C ILE A 37 17.73 1.57 -8.48
N SER A 38 18.08 0.85 -7.42
CA SER A 38 17.97 -0.60 -7.44
C SER A 38 16.51 -1.08 -7.47
N ILE A 39 16.27 -2.28 -7.99
CA ILE A 39 14.93 -2.90 -7.91
C ILE A 39 14.49 -3.08 -6.45
N MET A 40 15.42 -3.36 -5.54
CA MET A 40 15.14 -3.46 -4.11
C MET A 40 14.66 -2.13 -3.52
N GLU A 41 15.30 -1.03 -3.90
CA GLU A 41 14.90 0.31 -3.47
C GLU A 41 13.52 0.67 -4.03
N LEU A 42 13.26 0.39 -5.30
CA LEU A 42 11.93 0.59 -5.90
C LEU A 42 10.85 -0.24 -5.17
N ASN A 43 11.15 -1.51 -4.86
CA ASN A 43 10.25 -2.35 -4.07
C ASN A 43 10.02 -1.77 -2.67
N ALA A 44 11.06 -1.25 -2.01
CA ALA A 44 10.92 -0.59 -0.72
C ALA A 44 10.02 0.65 -0.78
N ILE A 45 10.07 1.41 -1.88
CA ILE A 45 9.15 2.53 -2.13
C ILE A 45 7.72 2.01 -2.28
N GLU A 46 7.50 1.02 -3.16
CA GLU A 46 6.18 0.43 -3.40
C GLU A 46 5.58 -0.25 -2.15
N ASP A 47 6.42 -0.80 -1.28
CA ASP A 47 6.00 -1.38 -0.02
C ASP A 47 5.82 -0.33 1.08
N GLY A 48 6.15 0.94 0.84
CA GLY A 48 6.13 1.98 1.88
C GLY A 48 7.06 1.64 3.06
N ASN A 49 8.19 0.98 2.80
CA ASN A 49 9.11 0.49 3.81
C ASN A 49 10.10 1.58 4.24
N LEU A 50 9.69 2.46 5.17
CA LEU A 50 10.54 3.53 5.69
C LEU A 50 11.83 3.04 6.37
N TYR A 51 11.88 1.79 6.87
CA TYR A 51 13.10 1.25 7.49
C TYR A 51 14.24 1.12 6.49
N PHE A 52 13.94 0.85 5.22
CA PHE A 52 14.92 0.85 4.13
C PHE A 52 15.60 2.22 3.96
N PHE A 53 14.85 3.29 4.28
CA PHE A 53 15.31 4.68 4.22
C PHE A 53 15.79 5.19 5.58
N GLN A 54 16.18 4.30 6.50
CA GLN A 54 16.62 4.67 7.86
C GLN A 54 15.58 5.49 8.64
N ASN A 55 14.29 5.33 8.33
CA ASN A 55 13.17 6.14 8.81
C ASN A 55 13.19 7.61 8.36
N ASP A 56 13.98 7.96 7.36
CA ASP A 56 13.96 9.27 6.71
C ASP A 56 12.77 9.37 5.75
N TYR A 57 11.72 10.00 6.25
CA TYR A 57 10.51 10.23 5.50
C TYR A 57 10.69 11.22 4.34
N ALA A 58 11.59 12.20 4.46
CA ALA A 58 11.80 13.19 3.40
C ALA A 58 12.48 12.56 2.19
N VAL A 59 13.49 11.70 2.42
CA VAL A 59 14.16 10.93 1.36
C VAL A 59 13.18 9.98 0.67
N PHE A 60 12.35 9.26 1.44
CA PHE A 60 11.30 8.43 0.90
C PHE A 60 10.34 9.24 0.01
N MET A 61 9.81 10.36 0.53
CA MET A 61 8.83 11.18 -0.18
C MET A 61 9.37 11.78 -1.46
N LYS A 62 10.61 12.25 -1.46
CA LYS A 62 11.25 12.79 -2.67
C LYS A 62 11.24 11.76 -3.80
N LYS A 63 11.70 10.54 -3.51
CA LYS A 63 11.77 9.45 -4.50
C LYS A 63 10.37 8.98 -4.92
N ALA A 64 9.44 8.89 -3.97
CA ALA A 64 8.05 8.52 -4.24
C ALA A 64 7.37 9.54 -5.17
N LEU A 65 7.62 10.83 -4.97
CA LEU A 65 7.11 11.91 -5.83
C LEU A 65 7.66 11.80 -7.25
N GLU A 66 8.98 11.68 -7.41
CA GLU A 66 9.62 11.52 -8.72
C GLU A 66 9.03 10.34 -9.52
N ILE A 67 8.84 9.19 -8.86
CA ILE A 67 8.23 8.00 -9.49
C ILE A 67 6.74 8.24 -9.79
N SER A 68 6.01 8.89 -8.89
CA SER A 68 4.59 9.18 -9.09
C SER A 68 4.35 10.12 -10.28
N GLU A 69 5.20 11.13 -10.46
CA GLU A 69 5.13 12.06 -11.60
C GLU A 69 5.37 11.32 -12.92
N PHE A 70 6.37 10.45 -12.97
CA PHE A 70 6.61 9.58 -14.12
C PHE A 70 5.42 8.64 -14.40
N LEU A 71 4.78 8.13 -13.35
CA LEU A 71 3.57 7.34 -13.45
C LEU A 71 2.31 8.19 -13.67
N GLY A 72 2.41 9.51 -13.77
CA GLY A 72 1.26 10.41 -13.96
C GLY A 72 0.25 10.37 -12.81
N LEU A 73 0.71 10.08 -11.59
CA LEU A 73 -0.11 9.97 -10.40
C LEU A 73 0.06 11.23 -9.53
N ASP A 74 -1.06 11.88 -9.22
CA ASP A 74 -1.06 13.02 -8.30
C ASP A 74 -1.15 12.52 -6.84
N LEU A 75 0.00 12.47 -6.17
CA LEU A 75 0.08 12.10 -4.75
C LEU A 75 -0.55 13.12 -3.80
N LYS A 76 -0.92 14.33 -4.26
CA LYS A 76 -1.65 15.31 -3.45
C LYS A 76 -3.12 14.92 -3.23
N ASN A 77 -3.63 13.95 -4.00
CA ASN A 77 -4.96 13.36 -3.84
C ASN A 77 -4.90 11.82 -3.82
N PRO A 78 -4.39 11.21 -2.73
CA PRO A 78 -4.25 9.76 -2.62
C PRO A 78 -5.59 8.99 -2.63
N MET A 79 -6.74 9.68 -2.55
CA MET A 79 -8.07 9.08 -2.67
C MET A 79 -8.54 8.85 -4.12
N GLN A 80 -7.80 9.31 -5.14
CA GLN A 80 -8.32 9.34 -6.51
C GLN A 80 -7.94 8.14 -7.40
N THR A 81 -7.39 7.06 -6.84
CA THR A 81 -7.36 5.77 -7.54
C THR A 81 -8.49 4.87 -7.05
N ALA A 82 -9.70 5.19 -7.51
CA ALA A 82 -10.79 4.21 -7.60
C ALA A 82 -10.47 3.21 -8.73
N LEU A 83 -9.53 2.30 -8.49
CA LEU A 83 -9.31 1.13 -9.33
C LEU A 83 -9.13 -0.08 -8.41
N GLY A 84 -10.22 -0.82 -8.29
CA GLY A 84 -10.41 -1.94 -7.38
C GLY A 84 -11.67 -1.73 -6.59
N SER A 85 -12.77 -2.28 -7.12
CA SER A 85 -14.06 -2.48 -6.48
C SER A 85 -13.93 -2.63 -4.97
N LYS A 86 -14.83 -1.99 -4.22
CA LYS A 86 -15.08 -2.30 -2.81
C LYS A 86 -15.11 -3.83 -2.69
N SER A 87 -14.03 -4.45 -2.18
CA SER A 87 -14.18 -5.76 -1.58
C SER A 87 -15.16 -5.49 -0.46
N GLN A 88 -16.38 -5.99 -0.60
CA GLN A 88 -17.34 -5.98 0.48
C GLN A 88 -16.60 -6.57 1.67
N THR A 89 -16.27 -5.74 2.65
CA THR A 89 -15.95 -6.20 3.98
C THR A 89 -17.21 -6.90 4.44
N ASN A 90 -17.30 -8.20 4.14
CA ASN A 90 -18.26 -9.06 4.77
C ASN A 90 -17.94 -8.96 6.26
N ASP A 91 -18.94 -8.53 7.03
CA ASP A 91 -18.88 -8.41 8.48
C ASP A 91 -18.04 -9.53 9.09
N ALA A 92 -17.16 -9.17 10.02
CA ALA A 92 -16.23 -10.08 10.71
C ALA A 92 -16.93 -11.28 11.38
N THR A 93 -18.26 -11.27 11.49
CA THR A 93 -19.10 -12.37 11.97
C THR A 93 -19.35 -13.50 10.97
N LYS A 94 -19.10 -13.31 9.66
CA LYS A 94 -19.34 -14.36 8.64
C LYS A 94 -18.13 -15.25 8.34
N GLN A 95 -16.93 -14.90 8.83
CA GLN A 95 -15.70 -15.65 8.55
C GLN A 95 -15.22 -16.54 9.69
N ILE A 96 -15.97 -16.69 10.78
CA ILE A 96 -15.63 -17.70 11.79
C ILE A 96 -15.92 -19.08 11.19
N PRO A 97 -14.91 -19.95 11.00
CA PRO A 97 -15.13 -21.32 10.55
C PRO A 97 -16.16 -22.00 11.45
N GLN A 98 -17.05 -22.80 10.88
CA GLN A 98 -18.22 -23.34 11.59
C GLN A 98 -17.86 -24.13 12.86
N PHE A 99 -16.65 -24.70 12.93
CA PHE A 99 -16.12 -25.42 14.10
C PHE A 99 -15.66 -24.51 15.25
N LEU A 100 -15.41 -23.22 15.00
CA LEU A 100 -15.03 -22.22 16.02
C LEU A 100 -16.24 -21.47 16.59
N LYS A 101 -17.42 -21.68 16.00
CA LYS A 101 -18.66 -21.15 16.59
C LYS A 101 -18.96 -21.99 17.83
N MET A 102 -18.83 -21.38 19.01
CA MET A 102 -19.29 -22.01 20.24
C MET A 102 -20.79 -22.27 20.09
N ASN A 103 -21.19 -23.54 20.10
CA ASN A 103 -22.59 -23.90 20.30
C ASN A 103 -22.93 -23.54 21.74
N THR A 104 -23.54 -22.37 21.96
CA THR A 104 -24.23 -22.13 23.23
C THR A 104 -25.30 -23.23 23.38
N PRO A 105 -25.28 -24.02 24.46
CA PRO A 105 -26.33 -24.99 24.70
C PRO A 105 -27.67 -24.25 24.79
N PRO A 106 -28.78 -24.85 24.31
CA PRO A 106 -30.08 -24.24 24.46
C PRO A 106 -30.39 -24.08 25.96
N ASP A 107 -30.78 -22.88 26.38
CA ASP A 107 -31.39 -22.66 27.69
C ASP A 107 -32.63 -23.56 27.77
N ILE A 108 -32.52 -24.61 28.56
CA ILE A 108 -33.66 -25.46 28.93
C ILE A 108 -34.38 -24.68 30.03
N LEU A 109 -35.50 -24.05 29.66
CA LEU A 109 -36.55 -23.61 30.59
C LEU A 109 -37.33 -24.80 31.12
#